data_AF-A0A2P4P1T0-F1
#
_entry.id   AF-A0A2P4P1T0-F1
#
_cell.length_a   1.000
_cell.length_b   1.000
_cell.length_c   1.000
_cell.angle_alpha   90.00
_cell.angle_beta   90.00
_cell.angle_gamma   90.00
#
_symmetry.space_group_name_H-M   'P 1'
#
loop_
_entity.id
_entity.type
_entity.pdbx_description
1 polymer ?
#
loop_
_entity_poly.entity_id
_entity_poly.type
_entity_poly.pdbx_seq_one_letter_code
_entity_poly.pdbx_strand_id
1 'polypeptide(L)'
;MRIVLINTEINRAFASINYETHKNIDEQYQFIKQTVLANETFTDDEKTEAIRRINKTYDHNKIFHNIGTKRICEICNCECLATLYCEYCIRNYLEKKFPNWTSGNNDIDNLIKKCQMETRRPDVVIEWIPYNNLQDIEYLTKGGFSEIYTAIWNNGKYQKWDSEEQHLKRFGGQKVILKRLEHVENANQRWFKEVCNLKLF
;
A
#
# COMPACT_ATOMS: atom_id res chain seq x y z
N MET A 1 -16.66 15.09 -6.81
CA MET A 1 -15.68 15.06 -5.70
C MET A 1 -14.40 15.79 -6.12
N ARG A 2 -14.01 16.87 -5.41
CA ARG A 2 -12.88 17.74 -5.78
C ARG A 2 -11.56 17.27 -5.15
N ILE A 3 -10.93 16.24 -5.72
CA ILE A 3 -9.73 15.62 -5.13
C ILE A 3 -8.54 16.59 -4.93
N VAL A 4 -8.31 17.50 -5.88
CA VAL A 4 -7.22 18.48 -5.77
C VAL A 4 -7.45 19.38 -4.55
N LEU A 5 -8.67 19.88 -4.39
CA LEU A 5 -9.05 20.70 -3.24
C LEU A 5 -8.86 19.93 -1.92
N ILE A 6 -9.31 18.68 -1.85
CA ILE A 6 -9.13 17.82 -0.68
C ILE A 6 -7.65 17.72 -0.29
N ASN A 7 -6.77 17.43 -1.24
CA ASN A 7 -5.34 17.32 -0.97
C ASN A 7 -4.74 18.65 -0.53
N THR A 8 -5.14 19.76 -1.16
CA THR A 8 -4.66 21.09 -0.80
C THR A 8 -5.03 21.45 0.65
N GLU A 9 -6.27 21.19 1.08
CA GLU A 9 -6.70 21.45 2.45
C GLU A 9 -6.01 20.56 3.47
N ILE A 10 -5.85 19.27 3.16
CA ILE A 10 -5.08 18.35 4.01
C ILE A 10 -3.64 18.87 4.18
N ASN A 11 -2.97 19.24 3.08
CA ASN A 11 -1.60 19.76 3.13
C ASN A 11 -1.51 21.06 3.92
N ARG A 12 -2.52 21.94 3.81
CA ARG A 12 -2.58 23.16 4.62
C ARG A 12 -2.71 22.83 6.11
N ALA A 13 -3.58 21.90 6.48
CA ALA A 13 -3.74 21.46 7.86
C ALA A 13 -2.44 20.86 8.43
N PHE A 14 -1.71 20.05 7.63
CA PHE A 14 -0.37 19.58 8.00
C PHE A 14 0.63 20.72 8.21
N ALA A 15 0.65 21.71 7.32
CA ALA A 15 1.53 22.87 7.44
C ALA A 15 1.20 23.77 8.64
N SER A 16 -0.04 23.71 9.16
CA SER A 16 -0.49 24.46 10.32
C SER A 16 -0.24 23.76 11.66
N ILE A 17 0.41 22.59 11.68
CA ILE A 17 0.77 21.92 12.93
C ILE A 17 1.76 22.79 13.70
N ASN A 18 1.38 23.18 14.92
CA ASN A 18 2.31 23.66 15.93
C ASN A 18 2.89 22.46 16.71
N TYR A 19 4.19 22.20 16.55
CA TYR A 19 4.89 21.08 17.19
C TYR A 19 5.17 21.27 18.69
N GLU A 20 5.05 22.50 19.22
CA GLU A 20 5.14 22.76 20.65
C GLU A 20 3.85 22.33 21.37
N THR A 21 2.71 22.46 20.70
CA THR A 21 1.39 22.09 21.25
C THR A 21 0.97 20.66 20.87
N HIS A 22 1.30 20.19 19.66
CA HIS A 22 0.97 18.85 19.16
C HIS A 22 2.25 18.00 19.08
N LYS A 23 2.69 17.53 20.25
CA LYS A 23 4.01 16.94 20.45
C LYS A 23 4.11 15.52 19.89
N ASN A 24 3.01 14.78 19.90
CA ASN A 24 2.99 13.40 19.41
C ASN A 24 2.10 13.24 18.17
N ILE A 25 2.29 12.12 17.47
CA ILE A 25 1.58 11.82 16.22
C ILE A 25 0.06 11.71 16.40
N ASP A 26 -0.41 11.28 17.57
CA ASP A 26 -1.83 11.12 17.86
C ASP A 26 -2.50 12.51 18.00
N GLU A 27 -1.85 13.45 18.68
CA GLU A 27 -2.28 14.86 18.78
C GLU A 27 -2.30 15.55 17.42
N GLN A 28 -1.24 15.37 16.62
CA GLN A 28 -1.15 15.94 15.27
C GLN A 28 -2.26 15.40 14.35
N TYR A 29 -2.52 14.09 14.42
CA TYR A 29 -3.60 13.45 13.69
C TYR A 29 -4.98 14.01 14.07
N GLN A 30 -5.26 14.17 15.37
CA GLN A 30 -6.53 14.74 15.82
C GLN A 30 -6.70 16.19 15.38
N PHE A 31 -5.64 16.99 15.47
CA PHE A 31 -5.65 18.37 14.98
C PHE A 31 -6.01 18.44 13.50
N ILE A 32 -5.28 17.73 12.63
CA ILE A 32 -5.54 17.71 11.17
C ILE A 32 -6.97 17.27 10.86
N LYS A 33 -7.43 16.19 11.53
CA LYS A 33 -8.78 15.66 11.37
C LYS A 33 -9.84 16.71 11.70
N GLN A 34 -9.69 17.40 12.83
CA GLN A 34 -10.62 18.45 13.26
C GLN A 34 -10.59 19.65 12.30
N THR A 35 -9.41 20.12 11.90
CA THR A 35 -9.26 21.23 10.95
C THR A 35 -9.99 20.95 9.63
N VAL A 36 -9.83 19.75 9.07
CA VAL A 36 -10.48 19.38 7.81
C VAL A 36 -11.99 19.19 7.95
N LEU A 37 -12.46 18.64 9.07
CA LEU A 37 -13.91 18.48 9.33
C LEU A 37 -14.61 19.82 9.57
N ALA A 38 -13.91 20.80 10.13
CA ALA A 38 -14.40 22.16 10.35
C ALA A 38 -14.51 22.97 9.04
N ASN A 39 -13.97 22.49 7.92
CA ASN A 39 -14.08 23.18 6.65
C ASN A 39 -15.52 23.14 6.12
N GLU A 40 -16.20 24.29 6.17
CA GLU A 40 -17.59 24.46 5.73
C GLU A 40 -17.77 24.39 4.20
N THR A 41 -16.69 24.52 3.42
CA THR A 41 -16.74 24.47 1.95
C THR A 41 -16.79 23.04 1.39
N PHE A 42 -16.49 22.04 2.23
CA PHE A 42 -16.50 20.63 1.85
C PHE A 42 -17.90 20.05 1.98
N THR A 43 -18.31 19.26 0.99
CA THR A 43 -19.46 18.37 1.15
C THR A 43 -19.13 17.23 2.10
N ASP A 44 -20.15 16.53 2.59
CA ASP A 44 -19.95 15.36 3.47
C ASP A 44 -19.14 14.24 2.80
N ASP A 45 -19.35 14.02 1.50
CA ASP A 45 -18.55 13.08 0.71
C ASP A 45 -17.06 13.49 0.64
N GLU A 46 -16.79 14.79 0.51
CA GLU A 46 -15.43 15.32 0.47
C GLU A 46 -14.74 15.24 1.82
N LYS A 47 -15.47 15.52 2.91
CA LYS A 47 -14.99 15.28 4.29
C LYS A 47 -14.67 13.81 4.49
N THR A 48 -15.56 12.92 4.06
CA THR A 48 -15.37 11.46 4.17
C THR A 48 -14.12 10.99 3.43
N GLU A 49 -13.93 11.43 2.18
CA GLU A 49 -12.73 11.11 1.41
C GLU A 49 -11.46 11.73 2.03
N ALA A 50 -11.54 12.94 2.57
CA ALA A 50 -10.42 13.58 3.23
C ALA A 50 -9.99 12.82 4.49
N ILE A 51 -10.95 12.43 5.35
CA ILE A 51 -10.69 11.59 6.52
C ILE A 51 -10.09 10.24 6.11
N ARG A 52 -10.61 9.62 5.04
CA ARG A 52 -10.06 8.37 4.52
C ARG A 52 -8.58 8.52 4.14
N ARG A 53 -8.17 9.65 3.55
CA ARG A 53 -6.77 9.94 3.21
C ARG A 53 -5.91 10.21 4.44
N ILE A 54 -6.39 11.04 5.36
CA ILE A 54 -5.69 11.35 6.62
C ILE A 54 -5.44 10.06 7.42
N ASN A 55 -6.44 9.19 7.55
CA ASN A 55 -6.31 7.91 8.25
C ASN A 55 -5.26 7.00 7.59
N LYS A 56 -5.19 6.96 6.25
CA LYS A 56 -4.17 6.20 5.53
C LYS A 56 -2.76 6.72 5.83
N THR A 57 -2.57 8.03 5.81
CA THR A 57 -1.28 8.66 6.13
C THR A 57 -0.89 8.41 7.59
N TYR A 58 -1.85 8.53 8.51
CA TYR A 58 -1.64 8.27 9.93
C TYR A 58 -1.22 6.81 10.20
N ASP A 59 -1.96 5.83 9.67
CA ASP A 59 -1.60 4.42 9.79
C ASP A 59 -0.23 4.12 9.15
N HIS A 60 0.06 4.72 7.98
CA HIS A 60 1.36 4.59 7.34
C HIS A 60 2.49 5.06 8.26
N ASN A 61 2.38 6.27 8.81
CA ASN A 61 3.40 6.86 9.68
C ASN A 61 3.59 6.05 10.96
N LYS A 62 2.50 5.58 11.59
CA LYS A 62 2.57 4.69 12.77
C LYS A 62 3.35 3.42 12.47
N ILE A 63 3.01 2.74 11.38
CA ILE A 63 3.66 1.49 10.98
C ILE A 63 5.12 1.69 10.60
N PHE A 64 5.41 2.77 9.86
CA PHE A 64 6.74 3.05 9.35
C PHE A 64 7.70 3.42 10.48
N HIS A 65 7.30 4.32 11.37
CA HIS A 65 8.12 4.73 12.51
C HIS A 65 7.99 3.82 13.73
N ASN A 66 7.04 2.87 13.71
CA ASN A 66 6.70 2.01 14.84
C ASN A 66 6.36 2.81 16.12
N ILE A 67 5.53 3.84 15.95
CA ILE A 67 5.10 4.78 17.01
C ILE A 67 3.58 4.84 17.14
N GLY A 68 3.13 5.48 18.22
CA GLY A 68 1.72 5.71 18.50
C GLY A 68 1.07 4.53 19.23
N THR A 69 -0.21 4.69 19.53
CA THR A 69 -0.94 3.73 20.35
C THR A 69 -1.25 2.44 19.57
N LYS A 70 -0.89 1.29 20.13
CA LYS A 70 -1.28 -0.02 19.59
C LYS A 70 -2.67 -0.41 20.07
N ARG A 71 -3.35 -1.26 19.31
CA ARG A 71 -4.65 -1.83 19.67
C ARG A 71 -4.64 -3.35 19.52
N ILE A 72 -5.53 -4.03 20.23
CA ILE A 72 -5.76 -5.45 20.00
C ILE A 72 -6.74 -5.60 18.83
N CYS A 73 -6.37 -6.40 17.83
CA CYS A 73 -7.25 -6.73 16.72
C CYS A 73 -8.33 -7.72 17.17
N GLU A 74 -9.60 -7.40 16.97
CA GLU A 74 -10.74 -8.24 17.36
C GLU A 74 -10.81 -9.57 16.59
N ILE A 75 -10.18 -9.66 15.42
CA ILE A 75 -10.23 -10.86 14.56
C ILE A 75 -9.14 -11.87 14.95
N CYS A 76 -7.88 -11.42 15.05
CA CYS A 76 -6.75 -12.30 15.31
C CYS A 76 -6.18 -12.22 16.74
N ASN A 77 -6.71 -11.32 17.58
CA ASN A 77 -6.25 -11.05 18.93
C ASN A 77 -4.77 -10.63 19.04
N CYS A 78 -4.15 -10.22 17.94
CA CYS A 78 -2.79 -9.68 17.92
C CYS A 78 -2.78 -8.17 18.18
N GLU A 79 -1.74 -7.70 18.85
CA GLU A 79 -1.48 -6.28 19.03
C GLU A 79 -0.95 -5.65 17.71
N CYS A 80 -1.65 -4.66 17.17
CA CYS A 80 -1.38 -4.05 15.86
C CYS A 80 -1.40 -2.51 15.91
N LEU A 81 -0.72 -1.85 14.96
CA LEU A 81 -0.59 -0.38 14.95
C LEU A 81 -1.65 0.29 14.08
N ALA A 82 -1.99 -0.30 12.94
CA ALA A 82 -2.95 0.30 12.02
C ALA A 82 -4.36 0.35 12.62
N THR A 83 -5.07 1.43 12.30
CA THR A 83 -6.46 1.68 12.70
C THR A 83 -7.42 1.10 11.67
N LEU A 84 -7.12 1.28 10.37
CA LEU A 84 -8.00 0.87 9.26
C LEU A 84 -7.95 -0.62 8.94
N TYR A 85 -6.91 -1.33 9.40
CA TYR A 85 -6.69 -2.74 9.13
C TYR A 85 -5.79 -3.36 10.20
N CYS A 86 -5.53 -4.66 10.09
CA CYS A 86 -4.56 -5.36 10.93
C CYS A 86 -3.48 -5.99 10.05
N GLU A 87 -2.22 -5.64 10.33
CA GLU A 87 -1.03 -6.12 9.63
C GLU A 87 -0.94 -7.66 9.65
N TYR A 88 -1.34 -8.29 10.75
CA TYR A 88 -1.35 -9.74 10.90
C TYR A 88 -2.50 -10.40 10.14
N CYS A 89 -3.71 -9.81 10.15
CA CYS A 89 -4.83 -10.35 9.36
C CYS A 89 -4.52 -10.35 7.86
N ILE A 90 -3.84 -9.31 7.37
CA ILE A 90 -3.37 -9.25 5.99
C ILE A 90 -2.42 -10.41 5.68
N ARG A 91 -1.43 -10.67 6.54
CA ARG A 91 -0.48 -11.78 6.37
C ARG A 91 -1.19 -13.14 6.39
N ASN A 92 -2.06 -13.36 7.36
CA ASN A 92 -2.83 -14.60 7.48
C ASN A 92 -3.70 -14.84 6.25
N TYR A 93 -4.29 -13.78 5.68
CA TYR A 93 -5.05 -13.85 4.43
C TYR A 93 -4.16 -14.24 3.24
N LEU A 94 -2.96 -13.65 3.13
CA LEU A 94 -2.01 -13.96 2.07
C LEU A 94 -1.48 -15.39 2.19
N GLU A 95 -1.14 -15.84 3.40
CA GLU A 95 -0.66 -17.19 3.70
C GLU A 95 -1.66 -18.26 3.25
N LYS A 96 -2.95 -18.06 3.53
CA LYS A 96 -4.03 -18.95 3.06
C LYS A 96 -4.10 -19.06 1.53
N LYS A 97 -3.58 -18.07 0.79
CA LYS A 97 -3.54 -18.08 -0.68
C LYS A 97 -2.29 -18.72 -1.27
N PHE A 98 -1.27 -19.03 -0.47
CA PHE A 98 -0.02 -19.60 -0.98
C PHE A 98 -0.19 -20.88 -1.80
N PRO A 99 -1.17 -21.78 -1.53
CA PRO A 99 -1.41 -22.95 -2.37
C PRO A 99 -2.05 -22.62 -3.74
N ASN A 100 -2.62 -21.42 -3.91
CA ASN A 100 -3.47 -21.09 -5.07
C ASN A 100 -2.70 -20.45 -6.23
N TRP A 101 -1.40 -20.21 -6.08
CA TRP A 101 -0.58 -19.63 -7.14
C TRP A 101 0.86 -20.14 -7.06
N THR A 102 1.51 -20.19 -8.21
CA THR A 102 2.95 -20.43 -8.37
C THR A 102 3.42 -19.69 -9.61
N SER A 103 4.67 -19.22 -9.60
CA SER A 103 5.33 -18.71 -10.80
C SER A 103 5.91 -19.83 -11.68
N GLY A 104 5.91 -21.08 -11.20
CA GLY A 104 6.67 -22.19 -11.77
C GLY A 104 8.15 -22.19 -11.37
N ASN A 105 8.61 -21.21 -10.56
CA ASN A 105 9.96 -21.14 -10.02
C ASN A 105 9.93 -21.04 -8.49
N ASN A 106 10.46 -22.08 -7.83
CA ASN A 106 10.43 -22.19 -6.37
C ASN A 106 11.19 -21.08 -5.64
N ASP A 107 12.29 -20.58 -6.20
CA ASP A 107 13.07 -19.50 -5.57
C ASP A 107 12.29 -18.18 -5.56
N ILE A 108 11.60 -17.89 -6.67
CA ILE A 108 10.72 -16.71 -6.80
C ILE A 108 9.53 -16.83 -5.85
N ASP A 109 8.88 -17.99 -5.84
CA ASP A 109 7.73 -18.25 -4.99
C ASP A 109 8.08 -18.10 -3.51
N ASN A 110 9.21 -18.67 -3.09
CA ASN A 110 9.69 -18.58 -1.71
C ASN A 110 10.01 -17.13 -1.30
N LEU A 111 10.62 -16.35 -2.20
CA LEU A 111 10.88 -14.93 -1.97
C LEU A 111 9.57 -14.14 -1.82
N ILE A 112 8.63 -14.29 -2.75
CA ILE A 112 7.35 -13.56 -2.72
C ILE A 112 6.59 -13.91 -1.44
N LYS A 113 6.50 -15.20 -1.08
CA LYS A 113 5.88 -15.66 0.17
C LYS A 113 6.56 -15.01 1.38
N LYS A 114 7.90 -14.94 1.41
CA LYS A 114 8.63 -14.24 2.47
C LYS A 114 8.28 -12.75 2.53
N CYS A 115 8.29 -12.01 1.41
CA CYS A 115 7.92 -10.59 1.44
C CYS A 115 6.45 -10.41 1.90
N GLN A 116 5.54 -11.31 1.51
CA GLN A 116 4.13 -11.28 1.91
C GLN A 116 3.97 -11.49 3.42
N MET A 117 4.77 -12.37 4.04
CA MET A 117 4.77 -12.57 5.51
C MET A 117 5.37 -11.38 6.28
N GLU A 118 6.15 -10.51 5.64
CA GLU A 118 6.65 -9.27 6.24
C GLU A 118 5.77 -8.05 5.95
N THR A 119 4.78 -8.18 5.05
CA THR A 119 3.96 -7.05 4.61
C THR A 119 3.20 -6.42 5.77
N ARG A 120 3.14 -5.10 5.77
CA ARG A 120 2.47 -4.31 6.81
C ARG A 120 1.32 -3.46 6.30
N ARG A 121 1.10 -3.38 5.00
CA ARG A 121 0.05 -2.54 4.40
C ARG A 121 -0.57 -3.23 3.19
N PRO A 122 -1.87 -3.03 2.91
CA PRO A 122 -2.51 -3.60 1.72
C PRO A 122 -1.83 -3.18 0.41
N ASP A 123 -1.44 -1.92 0.27
CA ASP A 123 -1.06 -1.34 -1.02
C ASP A 123 0.41 -1.49 -1.42
N VAL A 124 1.17 -2.22 -0.59
CA VAL A 124 2.59 -2.59 -0.82
C VAL A 124 2.78 -4.11 -0.88
N VAL A 125 1.67 -4.88 -0.89
CA VAL A 125 1.72 -6.34 -1.05
C VAL A 125 2.38 -6.67 -2.39
N ILE A 126 3.50 -7.39 -2.33
CA ILE A 126 4.17 -7.95 -3.50
C ILE A 126 3.45 -9.24 -3.89
N GLU A 127 3.20 -9.46 -5.18
CA GLU A 127 2.56 -10.68 -5.68
C GLU A 127 3.09 -11.08 -7.05
N TRP A 128 2.95 -12.37 -7.36
CA TRP A 128 3.15 -12.88 -8.71
C TRP A 128 1.95 -12.53 -9.58
N ILE A 129 2.20 -11.99 -10.78
CA ILE A 129 1.16 -11.62 -11.74
C ILE A 129 1.32 -12.50 -12.99
N PRO A 130 0.37 -13.42 -13.25
CA PRO A 130 0.34 -14.16 -14.50
C PRO A 130 0.29 -13.22 -15.70
N TYR A 131 1.06 -13.52 -16.75
CA TYR A 131 1.14 -12.68 -17.94
C TYR A 131 -0.22 -12.40 -18.58
N ASN A 132 -1.14 -13.38 -18.55
CA ASN A 132 -2.51 -13.24 -19.08
C ASN A 132 -3.39 -12.23 -18.31
N ASN A 133 -2.95 -11.74 -17.14
CA ASN A 133 -3.63 -10.68 -16.40
C ASN A 133 -3.18 -9.27 -16.85
N LEU A 134 -2.26 -9.19 -17.80
CA LEU A 134 -1.76 -7.97 -18.41
C LEU A 134 -2.35 -7.83 -19.82
N GLN A 135 -2.82 -6.62 -20.14
CA GLN A 135 -3.40 -6.25 -21.43
C GLN A 135 -2.65 -5.04 -22.01
N ASP A 136 -2.86 -4.78 -23.31
CA ASP A 136 -2.33 -3.61 -24.01
C ASP A 136 -0.84 -3.37 -23.74
N ILE A 137 -0.05 -4.44 -23.90
CA ILE A 137 1.39 -4.41 -23.66
C ILE A 137 2.07 -3.70 -24.84
N GLU A 138 2.60 -2.53 -24.58
CA GLU A 138 3.22 -1.66 -25.57
C GLU A 138 4.68 -1.36 -25.19
N TYR A 139 5.58 -1.42 -26.16
CA TYR A 139 6.97 -1.03 -25.95
C TYR A 139 7.05 0.48 -25.71
N LEU A 140 7.76 0.89 -24.65
CA LEU A 140 7.98 2.29 -24.30
C LEU A 140 9.38 2.75 -24.70
N THR A 141 10.42 2.06 -24.22
CA THR A 141 11.82 2.43 -24.48
C THR A 141 12.79 1.31 -24.08
N LYS A 142 14.06 1.46 -24.45
CA LYS A 142 15.17 0.60 -24.03
C LYS A 142 16.30 1.46 -23.48
N GLY A 143 16.86 1.06 -22.36
CA GLY A 143 17.99 1.74 -21.74
C GLY A 143 18.75 0.82 -20.79
N GLY A 144 20.08 0.95 -20.75
CA GLY A 144 20.92 0.02 -20.00
C GLY A 144 20.71 -1.43 -20.45
N PHE A 145 20.39 -2.31 -19.49
CA PHE A 145 20.18 -3.76 -19.69
C PHE A 145 18.69 -4.16 -19.61
N SER A 146 17.78 -3.26 -19.98
CA SER A 146 16.35 -3.54 -19.87
C SER A 146 15.52 -2.87 -20.96
N GLU A 147 14.47 -3.58 -21.37
CA GLU A 147 13.39 -3.06 -22.18
C GLU A 147 12.21 -2.69 -21.26
N ILE A 148 11.64 -1.52 -21.49
CA ILE A 148 10.54 -0.98 -20.70
C ILE A 148 9.27 -0.99 -21.56
N TYR A 149 8.20 -1.50 -20.99
CA TYR A 149 6.88 -1.57 -21.61
C TYR A 149 5.86 -0.90 -20.68
N THR A 150 4.75 -0.45 -21.27
CA THR A 150 3.52 -0.14 -20.52
C THR A 150 2.52 -1.27 -20.70
N ALA A 151 1.66 -1.49 -19.71
CA ALA A 151 0.56 -2.43 -19.80
C ALA A 151 -0.61 -2.00 -18.90
N ILE A 152 -1.77 -2.61 -19.10
CA ILE A 152 -2.90 -2.54 -18.17
C ILE A 152 -2.92 -3.83 -17.35
N TRP A 153 -2.82 -3.72 -16.04
CA TRP A 153 -3.07 -4.82 -15.12
C TRP A 153 -4.54 -4.81 -14.72
N ASN A 154 -5.31 -5.79 -15.22
CA ASN A 154 -6.79 -5.81 -15.12
C ASN A 154 -7.32 -5.68 -13.69
N ASN A 155 -6.66 -6.37 -12.76
CA ASN A 155 -7.09 -6.41 -11.37
C ASN A 155 -6.43 -5.31 -10.53
N GLY A 156 -5.28 -4.80 -10.98
CA GLY A 156 -4.46 -3.85 -10.24
C GLY A 156 -3.98 -4.36 -8.88
N LYS A 157 -3.22 -3.49 -8.21
CA LYS A 157 -2.71 -3.80 -6.86
C LYS A 157 -3.83 -3.85 -5.82
N TYR A 158 -3.56 -4.47 -4.69
CA TYR A 158 -4.41 -4.33 -3.51
C TYR A 158 -4.45 -2.87 -3.04
N GLN A 159 -5.62 -2.40 -2.60
CA GLN A 159 -5.85 -0.99 -2.23
C GLN A 159 -6.18 -0.84 -0.74
N LYS A 160 -6.96 -1.77 -0.18
CA LYS A 160 -7.41 -1.74 1.21
C LYS A 160 -7.74 -3.14 1.70
N TRP A 161 -7.73 -3.30 3.01
CA TRP A 161 -8.32 -4.43 3.70
C TRP A 161 -9.83 -4.17 3.89
N ASP A 162 -10.64 -5.19 3.68
CA ASP A 162 -12.03 -5.22 4.10
C ASP A 162 -12.13 -6.01 5.40
N SER A 163 -12.51 -5.33 6.49
CA SER A 163 -12.64 -5.96 7.80
C SER A 163 -13.89 -6.81 7.94
N GLU A 164 -14.96 -6.50 7.21
CA GLU A 164 -16.23 -7.23 7.26
C GLU A 164 -16.07 -8.57 6.53
N GLU A 165 -15.59 -8.51 5.29
CA GLU A 165 -15.39 -9.68 4.42
C GLU A 165 -14.04 -10.39 4.66
N GLN A 166 -13.19 -9.82 5.51
CA GLN A 166 -11.86 -10.33 5.86
C GLN A 166 -10.98 -10.65 4.64
N HIS A 167 -10.98 -9.76 3.65
CA HIS A 167 -10.17 -9.92 2.44
C HIS A 167 -9.52 -8.63 1.95
N LEU A 168 -8.51 -8.74 1.09
CA LEU A 168 -7.93 -7.58 0.42
C LEU A 168 -8.76 -7.19 -0.80
N LYS A 169 -9.21 -5.93 -0.85
CA LYS A 169 -9.86 -5.32 -2.02
C LYS A 169 -8.82 -4.74 -2.97
N ARG A 170 -9.01 -4.98 -4.26
CA ARG A 170 -8.12 -4.48 -5.31
C ARG A 170 -8.54 -3.11 -5.82
N PHE A 171 -7.59 -2.41 -6.42
CA PHE A 171 -7.81 -1.10 -7.04
C PHE A 171 -8.67 -1.19 -8.32
N GLY A 172 -8.61 -2.32 -9.02
CA GLY A 172 -9.15 -2.47 -10.37
C GLY A 172 -8.10 -2.12 -11.43
N GLY A 173 -8.53 -2.02 -12.70
CA GLY A 173 -7.65 -1.81 -13.84
C GLY A 173 -6.65 -0.68 -13.63
N GLN A 174 -5.36 -0.99 -13.76
CA GLN A 174 -4.28 -0.05 -13.45
C GLN A 174 -3.22 -0.07 -14.56
N LYS A 175 -2.83 1.11 -15.06
CA LYS A 175 -1.66 1.23 -15.94
C LYS A 175 -0.38 0.96 -15.13
N VAL A 176 0.46 0.06 -15.63
CA VAL A 176 1.71 -0.36 -15.01
C VAL A 176 2.87 -0.24 -15.98
N ILE A 177 4.07 -0.17 -15.41
CA ILE A 177 5.33 -0.28 -16.15
C ILE A 177 5.85 -1.70 -15.98
N LEU A 178 6.16 -2.36 -17.08
CA LEU A 178 6.84 -3.65 -17.09
C LEU A 178 8.29 -3.42 -17.48
N LYS A 179 9.22 -3.90 -16.65
CA LYS A 179 10.65 -3.88 -16.95
C LYS A 179 11.08 -5.30 -17.29
N ARG A 180 11.38 -5.56 -18.56
CA ARG A 180 11.95 -6.82 -19.02
C ARG A 180 13.46 -6.78 -18.82
N LEU A 181 13.98 -7.77 -18.12
CA LEU A 181 15.41 -7.92 -17.86
C LEU A 181 16.05 -8.73 -19.01
N GLU A 182 17.10 -8.21 -19.62
CA GLU A 182 17.93 -8.97 -20.57
C GLU A 182 18.94 -9.82 -19.77
N HIS A 183 19.14 -11.10 -20.17
CA HIS A 183 20.04 -12.06 -19.51
C HIS A 183 19.66 -12.46 -18.07
N VAL A 184 18.51 -13.12 -17.90
CA VAL A 184 18.01 -13.65 -16.60
C VAL A 184 19.00 -14.65 -15.96
N GLU A 185 19.90 -15.26 -16.73
CA GLU A 185 20.95 -16.15 -16.23
C GLU A 185 21.92 -15.47 -15.24
N ASN A 186 22.10 -14.15 -15.32
CA ASN A 186 22.88 -13.35 -14.37
C ASN A 186 22.02 -12.66 -13.30
N ALA A 187 20.69 -12.84 -13.34
CA ALA A 187 19.76 -12.30 -12.37
C ALA A 187 19.82 -13.12 -11.07
N ASN A 188 20.97 -13.02 -10.41
CA ASN A 188 21.27 -13.64 -9.12
C ASN A 188 20.30 -13.09 -8.05
N GLN A 189 20.07 -13.83 -6.96
CA GLN A 189 19.16 -13.51 -5.83
C GLN A 189 19.25 -12.05 -5.29
N ARG A 190 20.31 -11.32 -5.62
CA ARG A 190 20.52 -9.91 -5.30
C ARG A 190 19.43 -8.98 -5.86
N TRP A 191 18.91 -9.19 -7.07
CA TRP A 191 17.82 -8.35 -7.61
C TRP A 191 16.51 -8.59 -6.86
N PHE A 192 16.26 -9.84 -6.52
CA PHE A 192 15.12 -10.26 -5.73
C PHE A 192 15.16 -9.70 -4.30
N LYS A 193 16.37 -9.56 -3.71
CA LYS A 193 16.55 -8.90 -2.42
C LYS A 193 16.23 -7.40 -2.46
N GLU A 194 16.47 -6.71 -3.58
CA GLU A 194 15.98 -5.33 -3.75
C GLU A 194 14.45 -5.27 -3.67
N VAL A 195 13.74 -6.21 -4.31
CA VAL A 195 12.27 -6.22 -4.36
C VAL A 195 11.62 -6.31 -2.97
N CYS A 196 12.12 -7.14 -2.03
CA CYS A 196 11.60 -7.13 -0.65
C CYS A 196 12.12 -5.94 0.19
N ASN A 197 13.28 -5.36 -0.15
CA ASN A 197 13.92 -4.27 0.61
C ASN A 197 13.51 -2.86 0.14
N LEU A 198 12.71 -2.73 -0.92
CA LEU A 198 11.99 -1.50 -1.27
C LEU A 198 10.88 -1.20 -0.25
N LYS A 199 11.28 -1.10 1.04
CA LYS A 199 10.50 -0.58 2.17
C LYS A 199 10.46 0.96 2.18
N LEU A 200 10.99 1.60 1.14
CA LEU A 200 11.17 3.03 1.03
C LEU A 200 11.04 3.45 -0.44
N PHE A 201 9.82 3.80 -0.86
CA PHE A 201 9.48 4.98 -1.64
C PHE A 201 7.99 5.27 -1.45
#